data_AF-A0A286UGM4-F1
#
_entry.id   AF-A0A286UGM4-F1
#
_cell.length_a   1.000
_cell.length_b   1.000
_cell.length_c   1.000
_cell.angle_alpha   90.00
_cell.angle_beta   90.00
_cell.angle_gamma   90.00
#
_symmetry.space_group_name_H-M   'P 1'
#
loop_
_entity.id
_entity.type
_entity.pdbx_description
1 polymer ?
#
loop_
_entity_poly.entity_id
_entity_poly.type
_entity_poly.pdbx_seq_one_letter_code
_entity_poly.pdbx_strand_id
1 'polypeptide(L)'
;MPHKRAKRSIREKERAERKSDLAPTNLTSSNEDIPKSMARIINAEAIQSAYRAKKRAAEEGGEDGDGNGKKRKKRRKEEESAAARNSLKIKPGESLKHFKRRVEDDMRPMIRTAMKDTTSISKQKFKESVKDSKDSDKKGKGKSSGNDEDEEDDEGQSTSSKSKKKNAGGRRSASPEFAQNSSSAPKRLNDIAQAPPQFNSTPRLQRLVQKAKEKKSKEVDDDENDDADGIVSAQQKRMMELEREKAINRYRSLKEAKLKDRQTSG
;
A
#
# COMPACT_ATOMS: atom_id res chain seq x y z
N MET A 1 -25.96 58.22 -3.08
CA MET A 1 -25.43 57.05 -3.84
C MET A 1 -25.92 55.73 -3.23
N PRO A 2 -26.65 54.88 -3.96
CA PRO A 2 -27.41 53.74 -3.41
C PRO A 2 -26.63 52.42 -3.21
N HIS A 3 -25.30 52.43 -3.24
CA HIS A 3 -24.52 51.17 -3.35
C HIS A 3 -24.08 50.55 -2.00
N LYS A 4 -24.33 51.20 -0.86
CA LYS A 4 -23.98 50.63 0.47
C LYS A 4 -25.10 49.77 1.10
N ARG A 5 -26.38 49.99 0.75
CA ARG A 5 -27.51 49.25 1.34
C ARG A 5 -27.59 47.79 0.86
N ALA A 6 -27.25 47.52 -0.40
CA ALA A 6 -27.36 46.18 -0.99
C ALA A 6 -26.44 45.12 -0.31
N LYS A 7 -25.25 45.50 0.15
CA LYS A 7 -24.34 44.56 0.84
C LYS A 7 -24.79 44.24 2.26
N ARG A 8 -25.53 45.15 2.91
CA ARG A 8 -26.04 44.95 4.27
C ARG A 8 -27.23 44.00 4.28
N SER A 9 -28.17 44.15 3.33
CA SER A 9 -29.32 43.26 3.23
C SER A 9 -28.92 41.81 2.93
N ILE A 10 -27.94 41.59 2.07
CA ILE A 10 -27.41 40.24 1.78
C ILE A 10 -26.80 39.62 3.05
N ARG A 11 -26.01 40.39 3.81
CA ARG A 11 -25.38 39.90 5.04
C ARG A 11 -26.39 39.62 6.16
N GLU A 12 -27.43 40.43 6.28
CA GLU A 12 -28.52 40.20 7.23
C GLU A 12 -29.39 39.00 6.81
N LYS A 13 -29.64 38.81 5.51
CA LYS A 13 -30.32 37.62 4.98
C LYS A 13 -29.51 36.34 5.22
N GLU A 14 -28.21 36.34 4.92
CA GLU A 14 -27.32 35.20 5.21
C GLU A 14 -27.26 34.89 6.72
N ARG A 15 -27.27 35.92 7.58
CA ARG A 15 -27.28 35.72 9.03
C ARG A 15 -28.60 35.13 9.53
N ALA A 16 -29.72 35.54 8.95
CA ALA A 16 -31.04 34.98 9.26
C ALA A 16 -31.20 33.53 8.75
N GLU A 17 -30.73 33.24 7.53
CA GLU A 17 -30.73 31.88 6.94
C GLU A 17 -29.85 30.92 7.73
N ARG A 18 -28.70 31.40 8.25
CA ARG A 18 -27.79 30.61 9.10
C ARG A 18 -28.32 30.39 10.54
N LYS A 19 -29.56 30.78 10.84
CA LYS A 19 -30.31 30.51 12.09
C LYS A 19 -29.42 30.46 13.32
N SER A 20 -29.22 31.63 13.92
CA SER A 20 -28.62 31.86 15.23
C SER A 20 -27.22 31.24 15.41
N ASP A 21 -26.23 32.11 15.58
CA ASP A 21 -24.90 31.77 16.12
C ASP A 21 -25.00 31.42 17.62
N LEU A 22 -25.99 30.60 17.99
CA LEU A 22 -26.04 29.94 19.28
C LEU A 22 -25.01 28.81 19.17
N ALA A 23 -24.08 28.78 20.12
CA ALA A 23 -23.22 27.62 20.30
C ALA A 23 -24.11 26.36 20.29
N PRO A 24 -23.69 25.28 19.62
CA PRO A 24 -24.50 24.06 19.56
C PRO A 24 -24.89 23.70 20.98
N THR A 25 -26.16 23.92 21.32
CA THR A 25 -26.68 23.56 22.62
C THR A 25 -26.51 22.06 22.70
N ASN A 26 -25.93 21.54 23.78
CA ASN A 26 -25.74 20.12 24.03
C ASN A 26 -27.08 19.35 24.17
N LEU A 27 -28.13 19.76 23.47
CA LEU A 27 -29.44 19.12 23.41
C LEU A 27 -29.52 18.01 22.34
N THR A 28 -28.43 17.76 21.60
CA THR A 28 -28.26 16.51 20.83
C THR A 28 -27.66 15.38 21.69
N SER A 29 -27.64 15.56 23.01
CA SER A 29 -27.26 14.57 24.02
C SER A 29 -28.33 13.50 24.29
N SER A 30 -29.44 13.48 23.54
CA SER A 30 -30.42 12.39 23.56
C SER A 30 -29.86 11.03 23.10
N ASN A 31 -28.54 10.93 22.86
CA ASN A 31 -27.79 9.71 22.56
C ASN A 31 -26.65 9.44 23.58
N GLU A 32 -26.58 10.15 24.71
CA GLU A 32 -25.47 9.99 25.68
C GLU A 32 -25.46 8.63 26.40
N ASP A 33 -26.61 7.94 26.47
CA ASP A 33 -26.68 6.57 27.01
C ASP A 33 -26.17 5.50 26.05
N ILE A 34 -25.99 5.85 24.78
CA ILE A 34 -25.53 4.90 23.77
C ILE A 34 -24.01 5.04 23.62
N PRO A 35 -23.22 4.05 24.05
CA PRO A 35 -21.78 4.12 23.90
C PRO A 35 -21.43 4.27 22.41
N LYS A 36 -20.39 5.05 22.12
CA LYS A 36 -19.98 5.40 20.73
C LYS A 36 -19.80 4.19 19.82
N SER A 37 -19.42 3.04 20.38
CA SER A 37 -19.36 1.75 19.67
C SER A 37 -20.74 1.31 19.18
N MET A 38 -21.73 1.32 20.08
CA MET A 38 -23.11 0.95 19.79
C MET A 38 -23.81 1.97 18.89
N ALA A 39 -23.52 3.26 19.04
CA ALA A 39 -24.02 4.30 18.13
C ALA A 39 -23.52 4.09 16.68
N ARG A 40 -22.31 3.54 16.48
CA ARG A 40 -21.83 3.17 15.13
C ARG A 40 -22.55 1.94 14.59
N ILE A 41 -22.93 1.00 15.46
CA ILE A 41 -23.65 -0.22 15.08
C ILE A 41 -25.09 0.12 14.69
N ILE A 42 -25.80 0.92 15.51
CA ILE A 42 -27.16 1.36 15.24
C ILE A 42 -27.22 2.20 13.95
N ASN A 43 -26.24 3.08 13.73
CA ASN A 43 -26.16 3.88 12.50
C ASN A 43 -25.50 3.15 11.31
N ALA A 44 -25.13 1.87 11.42
CA ALA A 44 -24.36 1.18 10.39
C ALA A 44 -25.09 1.12 9.05
N GLU A 45 -26.41 0.90 9.07
CA GLU A 45 -27.23 0.86 7.85
C GLU A 45 -27.30 2.22 7.16
N ALA A 46 -27.48 3.30 7.92
CA ALA A 46 -27.47 4.67 7.41
C ALA A 46 -26.10 5.02 6.80
N ILE A 47 -25.00 4.60 7.43
CA ILE A 47 -23.64 4.81 6.92
C ILE A 47 -23.42 4.01 5.62
N GLN A 48 -23.86 2.76 5.57
CA GLN A 48 -23.72 1.91 4.38
C GLN A 48 -24.58 2.39 3.20
N SER A 49 -25.83 2.79 3.45
CA SER A 49 -26.72 3.33 2.42
C SER A 49 -26.21 4.66 1.88
N ALA A 50 -25.76 5.59 2.75
CA ALA A 50 -25.12 6.84 2.33
C ALA A 50 -23.85 6.59 1.52
N TYR A 51 -23.04 5.59 1.89
CA TYR A 51 -21.86 5.21 1.12
C TYR A 51 -22.22 4.64 -0.25
N ARG A 52 -23.22 3.74 -0.33
CA ARG A 52 -23.70 3.17 -1.60
C ARG A 52 -24.31 4.25 -2.49
N ALA A 53 -25.11 5.16 -1.94
CA ALA A 53 -25.69 6.30 -2.65
C ALA A 53 -24.60 7.24 -3.17
N LYS A 54 -23.60 7.58 -2.34
CA LYS A 54 -22.45 8.38 -2.75
C LYS A 54 -21.62 7.69 -3.83
N LYS A 55 -21.46 6.37 -3.74
CA LYS A 55 -20.74 5.58 -4.74
C LYS A 55 -21.50 5.58 -6.08
N ARG A 56 -22.82 5.34 -6.09
CA ARG A 56 -23.65 5.43 -7.29
C ARG A 56 -23.63 6.84 -7.88
N ALA A 57 -23.81 7.87 -7.05
CA ALA A 57 -23.75 9.27 -7.50
C ALA A 57 -22.38 9.65 -8.08
N ALA A 58 -21.28 9.09 -7.57
CA ALA A 58 -19.94 9.31 -8.12
C ALA A 58 -19.66 8.53 -9.42
N GLU A 59 -20.39 7.44 -9.67
CA GLU A 59 -20.31 6.65 -10.91
C GLU A 59 -21.24 7.21 -12.01
N GLU A 60 -22.39 7.79 -11.63
CA GLU A 60 -23.41 8.34 -12.54
C GLU A 60 -23.23 9.84 -12.82
N GLY A 61 -22.71 10.60 -11.85
CA GLY A 61 -22.43 12.04 -11.94
C GLY A 61 -20.94 12.33 -12.02
N GLY A 62 -20.38 12.19 -13.22
CA GLY A 62 -18.98 12.51 -13.54
C GLY A 62 -18.63 14.00 -13.54
N GLU A 63 -19.56 14.90 -13.26
CA GLU A 63 -19.34 16.35 -13.20
C GLU A 63 -20.11 16.97 -12.02
N ASP A 64 -19.42 17.80 -11.26
CA ASP A 64 -19.98 18.78 -10.32
C ASP A 64 -20.75 18.29 -9.08
N GLY A 65 -20.00 17.72 -8.13
CA GLY A 65 -20.46 17.51 -6.75
C GLY A 65 -19.45 18.00 -5.72
N ASP A 66 -19.52 19.29 -5.39
CA ASP A 66 -18.72 19.96 -4.38
C ASP A 66 -18.88 19.32 -2.99
N GLY A 67 -17.81 18.76 -2.43
CA GLY A 67 -17.89 18.10 -1.13
C GLY A 67 -16.59 17.45 -0.64
N ASN A 68 -15.65 18.31 -0.23
CA ASN A 68 -14.53 18.08 0.71
C ASN A 68 -13.15 18.50 0.15
N GLY A 69 -12.76 19.73 0.50
CA GLY A 69 -11.68 20.55 -0.09
C GLY A 69 -10.24 20.12 0.12
N LYS A 70 -9.91 18.83 0.31
CA LYS A 70 -8.51 18.38 0.42
C LYS A 70 -7.97 17.61 -0.80
N LYS A 71 -8.82 17.28 -1.77
CA LYS A 71 -8.40 16.58 -3.01
C LYS A 71 -8.34 17.46 -4.27
N ARG A 72 -8.92 18.67 -4.26
CA ARG A 72 -8.95 19.55 -5.45
C ARG A 72 -7.60 20.14 -5.87
N LYS A 73 -6.57 20.14 -5.01
CA LYS A 73 -5.23 20.61 -5.40
C LYS A 73 -4.48 19.65 -6.33
N LYS A 74 -4.97 18.41 -6.54
CA LYS A 74 -4.31 17.42 -7.40
C LYS A 74 -4.91 17.31 -8.82
N ARG A 75 -6.19 17.64 -9.00
CA ARG A 75 -6.88 17.48 -10.31
C ARG A 75 -6.65 18.62 -11.31
N ARG A 76 -6.32 19.83 -10.85
CA ARG A 76 -5.84 20.89 -11.78
C ARG A 76 -4.50 20.58 -12.44
N LYS A 77 -3.79 19.51 -12.06
CA LYS A 77 -2.52 19.10 -12.66
C LYS A 77 -2.68 18.09 -13.80
N GLU A 78 -3.86 17.48 -13.98
CA GLU A 78 -4.06 16.49 -15.04
C GLU A 78 -4.33 17.13 -16.41
N GLU A 79 -5.02 18.27 -16.49
CA GLU A 79 -5.18 19.02 -17.75
C GLU A 79 -3.87 19.71 -18.20
N GLU A 80 -3.00 20.13 -17.27
CA GLU A 80 -1.63 20.57 -17.59
C GLU A 80 -0.74 19.42 -18.10
N SER A 81 -1.06 18.16 -17.80
CA SER A 81 -0.22 17.02 -18.19
C SER A 81 -0.29 16.70 -19.69
N ALA A 82 -1.40 17.03 -20.37
CA ALA A 82 -1.51 16.92 -21.82
C ALA A 82 -0.69 18.02 -22.52
N ALA A 83 -0.67 19.24 -21.99
CA ALA A 83 0.19 20.33 -22.47
C ALA A 83 1.68 20.11 -22.12
N ALA A 84 1.98 19.44 -21.00
CA ALA A 84 3.34 19.10 -20.58
C ALA A 84 4.02 18.04 -21.47
N ARG A 85 3.26 17.16 -22.12
CA ARG A 85 3.80 16.22 -23.12
C ARG A 85 4.40 16.93 -24.34
N ASN A 86 3.86 18.10 -24.71
CA ASN A 86 4.46 18.99 -25.73
C ASN A 86 5.66 19.81 -25.19
N SER A 87 5.97 19.74 -23.89
CA SER A 87 7.06 20.48 -23.22
C SER A 87 8.35 19.67 -23.02
N LEU A 88 8.38 18.40 -23.39
CA LEU A 88 9.57 17.54 -23.34
C LEU A 88 10.54 17.79 -24.51
N LYS A 89 10.62 19.03 -24.99
CA LYS A 89 11.68 19.49 -25.89
C LYS A 89 12.79 20.13 -25.06
N ILE A 90 14.03 20.04 -25.53
CA ILE A 90 15.17 20.75 -24.94
C ILE A 90 14.91 22.24 -25.14
N LYS A 91 14.93 23.04 -24.07
CA LYS A 91 14.78 24.49 -24.17
C LYS A 91 16.08 25.10 -24.69
N PRO A 92 16.02 26.20 -25.48
CA PRO A 92 17.24 26.88 -25.89
C PRO A 92 18.07 27.29 -24.65
N GLY A 93 19.36 26.97 -24.67
CA GLY A 93 20.28 27.23 -23.54
C GLY A 93 20.24 26.20 -22.41
N GLU A 94 19.39 25.17 -22.48
CA GLU A 94 19.34 24.10 -21.49
C GLU A 94 20.37 23.00 -21.79
N SER A 95 21.21 22.64 -20.81
CA SER A 95 22.10 21.49 -20.98
C SER A 95 21.32 20.17 -20.89
N LEU A 96 21.78 19.14 -21.59
CA LEU A 96 21.12 17.83 -21.64
C LEU A 96 20.86 17.23 -20.24
N LYS A 97 21.72 17.52 -19.27
CA LYS A 97 21.57 17.11 -17.86
C LYS A 97 20.32 17.73 -17.21
N HIS A 98 20.07 19.02 -17.44
CA HIS A 98 18.89 19.71 -16.91
C HIS A 98 17.60 19.20 -17.56
N PHE A 99 17.65 18.94 -18.87
CA PHE A 99 16.54 18.34 -19.59
C PHE A 99 16.16 16.98 -18.99
N LYS A 100 17.13 16.08 -18.81
CA LYS A 100 16.93 14.76 -18.18
C LYS A 100 16.30 14.89 -16.79
N ARG A 101 16.82 15.79 -15.95
CA ARG A 101 16.28 16.04 -14.60
C ARG A 101 14.82 16.52 -14.64
N ARG A 102 14.48 17.42 -15.56
CA ARG A 102 13.10 17.90 -15.73
C ARG A 102 12.16 16.79 -16.21
N VAL A 103 12.60 15.99 -17.18
CA VAL A 103 11.85 14.83 -17.68
C VAL A 103 11.58 13.85 -16.53
N GLU A 104 12.61 13.53 -15.74
CA GLU A 104 12.49 12.66 -14.58
C GLU A 104 11.52 13.22 -13.54
N ASP A 105 11.60 14.51 -13.21
CA ASP A 105 10.73 15.14 -12.22
C ASP A 105 9.26 15.20 -12.67
N ASP A 106 9.01 15.39 -13.97
CA ASP A 106 7.65 15.41 -14.53
C ASP A 106 7.04 13.99 -14.63
N MET A 107 7.85 12.99 -14.97
CA MET A 107 7.42 11.59 -15.05
C MET A 107 7.38 10.91 -13.67
N ARG A 108 8.10 11.42 -12.67
CA ARG A 108 8.21 10.85 -11.32
C ARG A 108 6.88 10.57 -10.63
N PRO A 109 5.89 11.48 -10.66
CA PRO A 109 4.60 11.25 -10.03
C PRO A 109 3.86 10.08 -10.68
N MET A 110 3.89 9.97 -12.01
CA MET A 110 3.23 8.91 -12.76
C MET A 110 3.89 7.55 -12.49
N ILE A 111 5.22 7.50 -12.46
CA ILE A 111 5.96 6.28 -12.10
C ILE A 111 5.63 5.90 -10.64
N ARG A 112 5.61 6.86 -9.71
CA ARG A 112 5.25 6.60 -8.30
C ARG A 112 3.81 6.12 -8.13
N THR A 113 2.85 6.59 -8.92
CA THR A 113 1.48 6.08 -8.86
C THR A 113 1.41 4.67 -9.41
N ALA A 114 2.00 4.41 -10.59
CA ALA A 114 2.06 3.07 -11.16
C ALA A 114 2.70 2.05 -10.21
N MET A 115 3.82 2.41 -9.56
CA MET A 115 4.47 1.55 -8.55
C MET A 115 3.59 1.30 -7.31
N LYS A 116 2.82 2.30 -6.87
CA LYS A 116 1.87 2.10 -5.75
C LYS A 116 0.72 1.20 -6.15
N ASP A 117 0.23 1.34 -7.37
CA ASP A 117 -0.88 0.55 -7.87
C ASP A 117 -0.46 -0.92 -8.03
N THR A 118 0.72 -1.19 -8.62
CA THR A 118 1.24 -2.56 -8.74
C THR A 118 1.50 -3.23 -7.38
N THR A 119 2.06 -2.50 -6.42
CA THR A 119 2.27 -3.04 -5.06
C THR A 119 0.97 -3.24 -4.27
N SER A 120 -0.08 -2.48 -4.56
CA SER A 120 -1.39 -2.69 -3.95
C SER A 120 -2.11 -3.91 -4.55
N ILE A 121 -2.02 -4.09 -5.87
CA ILE A 121 -2.58 -5.23 -6.59
C ILE A 121 -1.90 -6.52 -6.15
N SER A 122 -0.56 -6.54 -6.02
CA SER A 122 0.15 -7.74 -5.55
C SER A 122 -0.24 -8.14 -4.13
N LYS A 123 -0.44 -7.15 -3.23
CA LYS A 123 -0.92 -7.39 -1.86
C LYS A 123 -2.37 -7.88 -1.82
N GLN A 124 -3.23 -7.38 -2.70
CA GLN A 124 -4.61 -7.86 -2.80
C GLN A 124 -4.64 -9.30 -3.28
N LYS A 125 -3.93 -9.62 -4.37
CA LYS A 125 -3.82 -10.99 -4.89
C LYS A 125 -3.25 -11.96 -3.86
N PHE A 126 -2.24 -11.56 -3.09
CA PHE A 126 -1.71 -12.38 -2.01
C PHE A 126 -2.72 -12.63 -0.88
N LYS A 127 -3.51 -11.61 -0.52
CA LYS A 127 -4.56 -11.77 0.50
C LYS A 127 -5.72 -12.64 0.00
N GLU A 128 -6.05 -12.56 -1.27
CA GLU A 128 -7.08 -13.38 -1.92
C GLU A 128 -6.62 -14.84 -1.96
N SER A 129 -5.41 -15.11 -2.46
CA SER A 129 -4.86 -16.48 -2.48
C SER A 129 -4.75 -17.10 -1.09
N VAL A 130 -4.39 -16.33 -0.05
CA VAL A 130 -4.32 -16.85 1.34
C VAL A 130 -5.71 -17.13 1.92
N LYS A 131 -6.76 -16.42 1.48
CA LYS A 131 -8.14 -16.72 1.91
C LYS A 131 -8.66 -17.97 1.23
N ASP A 132 -8.43 -18.11 -0.08
CA ASP A 132 -8.86 -19.27 -0.84
C ASP A 132 -8.22 -20.58 -0.31
N SER A 133 -6.95 -20.54 0.09
CA SER A 133 -6.29 -21.69 0.73
C SER A 133 -6.87 -22.05 2.11
N LYS A 134 -7.34 -21.06 2.89
CA LYS A 134 -7.92 -21.31 4.22
C LYS A 134 -9.33 -21.89 4.16
N ASP A 135 -10.10 -21.56 3.14
CA ASP A 135 -11.44 -22.09 2.96
C ASP A 135 -11.43 -23.50 2.32
N SER A 136 -10.40 -23.86 1.56
CA SER A 136 -10.23 -25.23 1.05
C SER A 136 -9.82 -26.24 2.13
N ASP A 137 -9.05 -25.84 3.15
CA ASP A 137 -8.63 -26.74 4.23
C ASP A 137 -9.73 -27.04 5.26
N LYS A 138 -10.76 -26.19 5.37
CA LYS A 138 -11.87 -26.40 6.32
C LYS A 138 -12.98 -27.33 5.83
N LYS A 139 -12.98 -27.73 4.55
CA LYS A 139 -14.04 -28.61 3.99
C LYS A 139 -13.65 -30.08 3.88
N GLY A 140 -12.41 -30.46 4.24
CA GLY A 140 -11.89 -31.83 4.10
C GLY A 140 -11.78 -32.66 5.39
N LYS A 141 -11.90 -32.08 6.59
CA LYS A 141 -11.67 -32.81 7.84
C LYS A 141 -12.95 -33.04 8.63
N GLY A 142 -13.77 -33.95 8.11
CA GLY A 142 -14.84 -34.59 8.87
C GLY A 142 -14.27 -35.60 9.86
N LYS A 143 -14.51 -35.33 11.15
CA LYS A 143 -14.76 -36.30 12.24
C LYS A 143 -13.66 -37.33 12.57
N SER A 144 -12.75 -36.93 13.46
CA SER A 144 -12.19 -37.84 14.48
C SER A 144 -12.27 -37.14 15.83
N SER A 145 -13.17 -37.63 16.67
CA SER A 145 -13.30 -37.32 18.08
C SER A 145 -12.04 -37.75 18.83
N GLY A 146 -11.46 -36.84 19.60
CA GLY A 146 -10.34 -37.12 20.49
C GLY A 146 -10.30 -36.02 21.54
N ASN A 147 -10.98 -36.31 22.64
CA ASN A 147 -10.93 -35.59 23.91
C ASN A 147 -9.51 -35.69 24.45
N ASP A 148 -8.85 -34.57 24.73
CA ASP A 148 -7.85 -34.53 25.80
C ASP A 148 -7.73 -33.11 26.32
N GLU A 149 -8.00 -33.01 27.61
CA GLU A 149 -7.81 -31.87 28.48
C GLU A 149 -6.31 -31.74 28.73
N ASP A 150 -5.73 -30.56 28.54
CA ASP A 150 -4.58 -30.17 29.36
C ASP A 150 -4.57 -28.65 29.49
N GLU A 151 -4.89 -28.23 30.70
CA GLU A 151 -4.72 -26.89 31.26
C GLU A 151 -3.22 -26.64 31.48
N GLU A 152 -2.73 -25.45 31.12
CA GLU A 152 -1.99 -24.56 32.04
C GLU A 152 -1.47 -23.30 31.30
N ASP A 153 -1.99 -22.16 31.76
CA ASP A 153 -1.37 -20.86 32.01
C ASP A 153 -0.20 -20.32 31.14
N ASP A 154 -0.45 -19.17 30.48
CA ASP A 154 0.40 -17.99 30.71
C ASP A 154 -0.37 -16.68 30.45
N GLU A 155 -0.37 -15.82 31.48
CA GLU A 155 -1.16 -14.62 31.67
C GLU A 155 -0.68 -13.43 30.82
N GLY A 156 -1.50 -13.02 29.85
CA GLY A 156 -1.32 -11.78 29.09
C GLY A 156 -2.05 -10.59 29.69
N GLN A 157 -1.59 -10.06 30.82
CA GLN A 157 -2.04 -8.80 31.42
C GLN A 157 -2.01 -7.64 30.40
N SER A 158 -3.19 -7.12 30.06
CA SER A 158 -3.35 -5.83 29.37
C SER A 158 -3.93 -4.80 30.32
N THR A 159 -3.07 -4.20 31.14
CA THR A 159 -3.45 -3.06 31.99
C THR A 159 -3.15 -1.75 31.26
N SER A 160 -4.21 -1.15 30.74
CA SER A 160 -4.23 0.28 30.48
C SER A 160 -4.22 1.03 31.81
N SER A 161 -3.27 1.95 32.03
CA SER A 161 -3.51 3.07 32.94
C SER A 161 -2.92 4.36 32.40
N LYS A 162 -3.81 5.36 32.32
CA LYS A 162 -3.50 6.77 32.14
C LYS A 162 -2.74 7.29 33.36
N SER A 163 -1.78 8.16 33.15
CA SER A 163 -1.51 9.25 34.09
C SER A 163 -1.02 10.50 33.35
N LYS A 164 -1.24 11.62 34.02
CA LYS A 164 -1.42 12.97 33.48
C LYS A 164 -0.10 13.74 33.35
N LYS A 165 -0.14 14.76 32.49
CA LYS A 165 0.61 16.03 32.51
C LYS A 165 1.46 16.28 33.78
N LYS A 166 2.77 16.53 33.59
CA LYS A 166 3.47 17.73 34.11
C LYS A 166 4.57 18.18 33.14
N ASN A 167 4.68 19.49 32.99
CA ASN A 167 5.63 20.22 32.14
C ASN A 167 7.09 20.00 32.58
N ALA A 168 8.03 19.89 31.65
CA ALA A 168 9.33 20.59 31.68
C ALA A 168 10.11 20.31 30.37
N GLY A 169 10.94 21.26 29.97
CA GLY A 169 11.45 21.40 28.61
C GLY A 169 12.45 20.33 28.16
N GLY A 170 12.46 20.11 26.85
CA GLY A 170 13.69 19.95 26.08
C GLY A 170 14.45 18.64 26.23
N ARG A 171 14.18 17.70 25.30
CA ARG A 171 15.16 17.11 24.37
C ARG A 171 14.45 16.00 23.59
N ARG A 172 14.44 16.13 22.27
CA ARG A 172 13.99 15.08 21.35
C ARG A 172 14.88 13.86 21.62
N SER A 173 14.32 12.78 22.14
CA SER A 173 15.01 11.50 22.17
C SER A 173 15.34 11.11 20.73
N ALA A 174 16.63 11.06 20.41
CA ALA A 174 17.12 10.62 19.11
C ALA A 174 16.55 9.23 18.83
N SER A 175 15.94 9.06 17.66
CA SER A 175 15.49 7.76 17.16
C SER A 175 16.66 6.76 17.15
N PRO A 176 16.44 5.49 17.53
CA PRO A 176 17.50 4.49 17.76
C PRO A 176 18.21 3.99 16.49
N GLU A 177 17.89 4.52 15.31
CA GLU A 177 18.41 4.00 14.04
C GLU A 177 19.75 4.62 13.60
N PHE A 178 20.27 5.59 14.33
CA PHE A 178 21.65 6.05 14.17
C PHE A 178 22.35 6.02 15.52
N ALA A 179 22.99 4.89 15.83
CA ALA A 179 23.98 4.85 16.91
C ALA A 179 25.05 5.90 16.57
N GLN A 180 25.03 7.04 17.26
CA GLN A 180 26.16 7.95 17.24
C GLN A 180 27.31 7.21 17.92
N ASN A 181 28.33 6.82 17.16
CA ASN A 181 29.54 6.23 17.71
C ASN A 181 30.26 7.30 18.54
N SER A 182 29.98 7.34 19.84
CA SER A 182 30.60 8.22 20.84
C SER A 182 32.06 7.84 21.05
N SER A 183 32.90 8.05 20.05
CA SER A 183 34.35 7.93 20.14
C SER A 183 34.92 9.32 20.45
N SER A 184 35.08 9.63 21.74
CA SER A 184 35.59 10.92 22.24
C SER A 184 37.09 11.16 21.98
N ALA A 185 37.81 10.21 21.37
CA ALA A 185 39.25 10.35 21.10
C ALA A 185 39.52 10.56 19.59
N PRO A 186 40.37 11.53 19.20
CA PRO A 186 40.74 11.75 17.81
C PRO A 186 41.55 10.55 17.29
N LYS A 187 40.98 9.79 16.35
CA LYS A 187 41.63 8.63 15.74
C LYS A 187 42.78 9.10 14.84
N ARG A 188 44.00 8.58 15.08
CA ARG A 188 45.17 8.89 14.26
C ARG A 188 45.02 8.23 12.88
N LEU A 189 45.47 8.92 11.84
CA LEU A 189 45.26 8.55 10.43
C LEU A 189 45.78 7.14 10.06
N ASN A 190 46.69 6.59 10.89
CA ASN A 190 47.32 5.28 10.68
C ASN A 190 46.65 4.12 11.46
N ASP A 191 45.67 4.39 12.33
CA ASP A 191 44.87 3.34 13.01
C ASP A 191 43.74 2.79 12.12
N ILE A 192 43.63 3.30 10.89
CA ILE A 192 42.74 2.79 9.85
C ILE A 192 43.50 1.76 9.00
N ALA A 193 44.31 0.91 9.65
CA ALA A 193 44.82 -0.29 9.03
C ALA A 193 43.61 -1.22 8.76
N GLN A 194 43.30 -1.34 7.48
CA GLN A 194 42.12 -1.96 6.89
C GLN A 194 42.07 -3.47 7.15
N ALA A 195 41.67 -3.90 8.34
CA ALA A 195 41.04 -5.20 8.44
C ALA A 195 39.63 -5.07 7.84
N PRO A 196 39.26 -5.87 6.81
CA PRO A 196 37.90 -5.84 6.29
C PRO A 196 36.92 -6.11 7.44
N PRO A 197 35.86 -5.29 7.58
CA PRO A 197 34.92 -5.42 8.69
C PRO A 197 34.34 -6.83 8.70
N GLN A 198 34.50 -7.53 9.83
CA GLN A 198 33.90 -8.85 9.99
C GLN A 198 32.41 -8.68 10.32
N PHE A 199 31.55 -9.19 9.44
CA PHE A 199 30.11 -9.20 9.65
C PHE A 199 29.75 -10.28 10.68
N ASN A 200 29.66 -9.90 11.95
CA ASN A 200 29.07 -10.78 12.96
C ASN A 200 27.58 -10.95 12.61
N SER A 201 27.24 -12.15 12.11
CA SER A 201 25.90 -12.48 11.63
C SER A 201 24.86 -12.22 12.72
N THR A 202 23.99 -11.24 12.47
CA THR A 202 22.89 -10.94 13.40
C THR A 202 22.03 -12.20 13.62
N PRO A 203 21.47 -12.41 14.82
CA PRO A 203 20.70 -13.62 15.15
C PRO A 203 19.50 -13.86 14.21
N ARG A 204 19.03 -12.81 13.54
CA ARG A 204 17.97 -12.89 12.52
C ARG A 204 18.44 -13.60 11.25
N LEU A 205 19.69 -13.41 10.83
CA LEU A 205 20.26 -14.11 9.69
C LEU A 205 20.51 -15.59 10.00
N GLN A 206 20.97 -15.91 11.21
CA GLN A 206 21.17 -17.30 11.64
C GLN A 206 19.86 -18.10 11.63
N ARG A 207 18.76 -17.53 12.10
CA ARG A 207 17.43 -18.16 12.03
C ARG A 207 16.95 -18.38 10.59
N LEU A 208 17.27 -17.46 9.67
CA LEU A 208 16.89 -17.64 8.26
C LEU A 208 17.70 -18.75 7.59
N VAL A 209 19.00 -18.84 7.89
CA VAL A 209 19.89 -19.88 7.36
C VAL A 209 19.54 -21.25 7.92
N GLN A 210 19.21 -21.35 9.21
CA GLN A 210 18.75 -22.61 9.81
C GLN A 210 17.42 -23.07 9.20
N LYS A 211 16.46 -22.16 9.04
CA LYS A 211 15.16 -22.47 8.41
C LYS A 211 15.28 -22.85 6.93
N ALA A 212 16.28 -22.33 6.22
CA ALA A 212 16.59 -22.73 4.85
C ALA A 212 17.23 -24.12 4.78
N LYS A 213 18.12 -24.46 5.72
CA LYS A 213 18.73 -25.80 5.80
C LYS A 213 17.71 -26.88 6.17
N GLU A 214 16.79 -26.58 7.09
CA GLU A 214 15.75 -27.51 7.54
C GLU A 214 14.69 -27.81 6.46
N LYS A 215 14.49 -26.88 5.52
CA LYS A 215 13.68 -27.12 4.32
C LYS A 215 14.40 -27.96 3.26
N LYS A 216 15.73 -27.84 3.16
CA LYS A 216 16.53 -28.57 2.17
C LYS A 216 16.73 -30.06 2.53
N SER A 217 16.48 -30.45 3.78
CA SER A 217 16.63 -31.85 4.24
C SER A 217 15.32 -32.65 4.24
N LYS A 218 14.19 -32.08 3.81
CA LYS A 218 12.88 -32.75 3.84
C LYS A 218 12.27 -33.02 2.45
N GLU A 219 13.02 -32.73 1.39
CA GLU A 219 12.59 -32.91 0.01
C GLU A 219 13.82 -33.35 -0.80
N VAL A 220 14.14 -34.63 -0.68
CA VAL A 220 15.04 -35.37 -1.57
C VAL A 220 14.14 -36.41 -2.22
N ASP A 221 13.81 -36.22 -3.48
CA ASP A 221 13.87 -37.22 -4.54
C ASP A 221 13.45 -36.55 -5.88
N ASP A 222 14.30 -36.74 -6.90
CA ASP A 222 14.16 -36.39 -8.33
C ASP A 222 14.19 -34.90 -8.76
N ASP A 223 15.39 -34.38 -9.07
CA ASP A 223 15.77 -33.90 -10.42
C ASP A 223 17.12 -33.15 -10.39
N GLU A 224 18.16 -33.75 -11.00
CA GLU A 224 19.55 -33.24 -11.05
C GLU A 224 19.77 -32.07 -12.03
N ASN A 225 18.91 -31.03 -12.06
CA ASN A 225 19.15 -29.86 -12.93
C ASN A 225 18.79 -28.47 -12.34
N ASP A 226 18.40 -28.35 -11.07
CA ASP A 226 17.85 -27.11 -10.50
C ASP A 226 18.86 -26.20 -9.75
N ASP A 227 20.16 -26.30 -10.03
CA ASP A 227 21.16 -25.40 -9.41
C ASP A 227 21.08 -23.94 -9.91
N ALA A 228 20.23 -23.63 -10.90
CA ALA A 228 19.94 -22.27 -11.36
C ALA A 228 18.63 -21.67 -10.80
N ASP A 229 17.78 -22.47 -10.16
CA ASP A 229 16.41 -22.10 -9.79
C ASP A 229 16.30 -21.28 -8.49
N GLY A 230 17.40 -21.14 -7.75
CA GLY A 230 17.45 -20.35 -6.52
C GLY A 230 17.39 -18.82 -6.69
N ILE A 231 17.52 -18.31 -7.92
CA ILE A 231 17.63 -16.86 -8.21
C ILE A 231 16.29 -16.27 -8.70
N VAL A 232 15.37 -17.10 -9.16
CA VAL A 232 14.13 -16.67 -9.80
C VAL A 232 12.97 -16.76 -8.82
N SER A 233 12.29 -15.64 -8.57
CA SER A 233 11.08 -15.63 -7.73
C SER A 233 10.04 -16.61 -8.28
N ALA A 234 9.33 -17.34 -7.42
CA ALA A 234 8.25 -18.26 -7.84
C ALA A 234 7.20 -17.61 -8.76
N GLN A 235 6.95 -16.29 -8.60
CA GLN A 235 6.07 -15.53 -9.50
C GLN A 235 6.67 -15.40 -10.92
N GLN A 236 7.97 -15.18 -11.01
CA GLN A 236 8.69 -15.04 -12.27
C GLN A 236 8.79 -16.40 -12.98
N LYS A 237 8.98 -17.50 -12.24
CA LYS A 237 8.92 -18.87 -12.78
C LYS A 237 7.56 -19.14 -13.45
N ARG A 238 6.46 -18.83 -12.76
CA ARG A 238 5.10 -18.93 -13.34
C ARG A 238 4.89 -18.08 -14.61
N MET A 239 5.46 -16.88 -14.65
CA MET A 239 5.39 -16.03 -15.85
C MET A 239 6.16 -16.63 -17.03
N MET A 240 7.35 -17.17 -16.78
CA MET A 240 8.16 -17.84 -17.80
C MET A 240 7.49 -19.13 -18.31
N GLU A 241 6.83 -19.89 -17.43
CA GLU A 241 6.05 -21.07 -17.81
C GLU A 241 4.88 -20.72 -18.75
N LEU A 242 4.12 -19.66 -18.46
CA LEU A 242 3.05 -19.20 -19.35
C LEU A 242 3.56 -18.75 -20.72
N GLU A 243 4.72 -18.08 -20.76
CA GLU A 243 5.36 -17.69 -22.02
C GLU A 243 5.84 -18.92 -22.80
N ARG A 244 6.39 -19.92 -22.11
CA ARG A 244 6.81 -21.20 -22.69
C ARG A 244 5.63 -21.95 -23.31
N GLU A 245 4.51 -22.07 -22.60
CA GLU A 245 3.29 -22.70 -23.12
C GLU A 245 2.76 -21.97 -24.37
N LYS A 246 2.74 -20.63 -24.33
CA LYS A 246 2.30 -19.82 -25.47
C LYS A 246 3.21 -20.03 -26.70
N ALA A 247 4.52 -20.12 -26.50
CA ALA A 247 5.48 -20.39 -27.56
C ALA A 247 5.30 -21.79 -28.16
N ILE A 248 5.10 -22.80 -27.31
CA ILE A 248 4.84 -24.18 -27.74
C ILE A 248 3.56 -24.26 -28.56
N ASN A 249 2.47 -23.62 -28.09
CA ASN A 249 1.20 -23.61 -28.80
C ASN A 249 1.31 -22.94 -30.17
N ARG A 250 2.02 -21.82 -30.27
CA ARG A 250 2.29 -21.15 -31.54
C ARG A 250 3.12 -22.03 -32.48
N TYR A 251 4.12 -22.74 -31.96
CA TYR A 251 4.92 -23.65 -32.77
C TYR A 251 4.09 -24.83 -33.27
N ARG A 252 3.24 -25.41 -32.43
CA ARG A 252 2.29 -26.48 -32.81
C ARG A 252 1.34 -26.02 -33.90
N SER A 253 0.71 -24.86 -33.75
CA SER A 253 -0.21 -24.32 -34.77
C SER A 253 0.49 -24.06 -36.10
N LEU A 254 1.73 -23.53 -36.08
CA LEU A 254 2.53 -23.34 -37.29
C LEU A 254 2.91 -24.67 -37.96
N LYS A 255 3.21 -25.69 -37.16
CA LYS A 255 3.54 -27.02 -37.67
C LYS A 255 2.32 -27.71 -38.28
N GLU A 256 1.16 -27.60 -37.65
CA GLU A 256 -0.12 -28.08 -38.19
C GLU A 256 -0.50 -27.37 -39.48
N ALA A 257 -0.36 -26.04 -39.54
CA ALA A 257 -0.60 -25.28 -40.76
C ALA A 257 0.29 -25.74 -41.92
N LYS A 258 1.60 -25.86 -41.69
CA LYS A 258 2.55 -26.37 -42.70
C LYS A 258 2.20 -27.79 -43.19
N LEU A 259 1.66 -28.63 -42.31
CA LEU A 259 1.31 -30.00 -42.66
C LEU A 259 0.02 -30.05 -43.49
N LYS A 260 -0.96 -29.19 -43.18
CA LYS A 260 -2.17 -28.99 -43.99
C LYS A 260 -1.83 -28.43 -45.37
N ASP A 261 -0.99 -27.40 -45.45
CA ASP A 261 -0.57 -26.81 -46.73
C ASP A 261 0.03 -27.88 -47.64
N ARG A 262 0.92 -28.73 -47.10
CA ARG A 262 1.54 -29.85 -47.83
C ARG A 262 0.52 -30.91 -48.30
N GLN A 263 -0.56 -31.14 -47.54
CA GLN A 263 -1.64 -32.05 -47.94
C GLN A 263 -2.53 -31.45 -49.02
N THR A 264 -2.73 -30.14 -49.01
CA THR A 264 -3.56 -29.45 -50.01
C THR A 264 -2.82 -29.15 -51.32
N SER A 265 -1.49 -29.08 -51.29
CA SER A 265 -0.65 -28.71 -52.44
C SER A 265 -0.04 -29.91 -53.18
N GLY A 266 -0.33 -31.15 -52.78
CA GLY A 266 0.14 -32.38 -53.40
C GLY A 266 -1.02 -33.17 -53.97
#